data_AF-A0A3P8M518-F1
#
_entry.id   AF-A0A3P8M518-F1
#
_cell.length_a   1.000
_cell.length_b   1.000
_cell.length_c   1.000
_cell.angle_alpha   90.00
_cell.angle_beta   90.00
_cell.angle_gamma   90.00
#
_symmetry.space_group_name_H-M   'P 1'
#
loop_
_entity.id
_entity.type
_entity.pdbx_description
1 polymer ?
#
loop_
_entity_poly.entity_id
_entity_poly.type
_entity_poly.pdbx_seq_one_letter_code
_entity_poly.pdbx_strand_id
1 'polypeptide(L)'
;MADTDSKPGNTIAKTHSKFLAGNTEKHEPVRKNNDRSLPKKAEPKVLRDMTVSYVSIRHYDRKTNRTKRYTRSASLRLNGTWMEEAGFTIGTKIDIRVMPGCLVITARPTVTPLMQVFNKAKELPESEQQKVMAFLQGVIARVELEKL
;
A
#
# COMPACT_ATOMS: atom_id res chain seq x y z
N MET A 1 7.57 -9.20 48.60
CA MET A 1 8.73 -8.75 47.80
C MET A 1 8.76 -9.60 46.54
N ALA A 2 8.57 -9.14 45.31
CA ALA A 2 8.22 -7.86 44.73
C ALA A 2 7.54 -8.18 43.38
N ASP A 3 6.54 -7.38 43.00
CA ASP A 3 5.88 -7.42 41.70
C ASP A 3 6.86 -7.15 40.54
N THR A 4 6.56 -7.69 39.35
CA THR A 4 6.25 -6.87 38.15
C THR A 4 5.99 -7.74 36.92
N ASP A 5 4.81 -7.51 36.33
CA ASP A 5 4.45 -7.86 34.97
C ASP A 5 5.49 -7.37 33.95
N SER A 6 5.82 -8.20 32.96
CA SER A 6 6.55 -7.74 31.77
C SER A 6 5.97 -8.38 30.52
N LYS A 7 5.05 -7.63 29.88
CA LYS A 7 4.64 -7.85 28.49
C LYS A 7 5.86 -7.65 27.57
N PRO A 8 6.09 -8.48 26.53
CA PRO A 8 7.18 -8.22 25.59
C PRO A 8 6.78 -7.06 24.66
N GLY A 9 7.31 -5.88 24.96
CA GLY A 9 7.27 -4.71 24.09
C GLY A 9 8.02 -4.96 22.78
N ASN A 10 7.41 -4.55 21.68
CA ASN A 10 7.99 -4.51 20.34
C ASN A 10 9.11 -3.45 20.27
N THR A 11 10.32 -3.84 20.69
CA THR A 11 11.48 -2.94 20.63
C THR A 11 11.99 -2.85 19.18
N ILE A 12 11.58 -1.80 18.48
CA ILE A 12 12.20 -1.37 17.22
C ILE A 12 13.43 -0.55 17.58
N ALA A 13 14.63 -1.11 17.38
CA ALA A 13 15.87 -0.36 17.54
C ALA A 13 15.92 0.77 16.48
N LYS A 14 15.71 2.02 16.91
CA LYS A 14 16.01 3.21 16.11
C LYS A 14 17.51 3.43 16.13
N THR A 15 18.20 3.12 15.04
CA THR A 15 19.60 3.53 14.86
C THR A 15 19.62 4.96 14.35
N HIS A 16 20.29 5.85 15.10
CA HIS A 16 20.54 7.24 14.72
C HIS A 16 21.49 7.28 13.52
N SER A 17 21.00 7.77 12.38
CA SER A 17 21.85 8.18 11.26
C SER A 17 22.47 9.54 11.58
N LYS A 18 23.81 9.61 11.56
CA LYS A 18 24.61 10.83 11.65
C LYS A 18 25.42 11.00 10.35
N PHE A 19 25.50 12.27 9.91
CA PHE A 19 26.27 12.85 8.79
C PHE A 19 25.63 12.69 7.40
N LEU A 20 25.51 13.74 6.56
CA LEU A 20 26.49 14.81 6.27
C LEU A 20 25.89 16.23 6.27
N ALA A 21 26.71 17.19 6.70
CA ALA A 21 26.51 18.63 6.60
C ALA A 21 27.05 19.17 5.25
N GLY A 22 26.43 20.24 4.76
CA GLY A 22 26.76 20.97 3.53
C GLY A 22 25.58 20.94 2.56
N ASN A 23 24.92 22.03 2.16
CA ASN A 23 25.40 23.38 1.95
C ASN A 23 24.32 24.42 2.29
N THR A 24 24.75 25.52 2.88
CA THR A 24 24.03 26.79 2.91
C THR A 24 24.11 27.45 1.54
N GLU A 25 22.97 27.76 0.93
CA GLU A 25 22.89 28.83 -0.06
C GLU A 25 21.55 29.53 0.11
N LYS A 26 21.61 30.79 0.56
CA LYS A 26 20.49 31.72 0.55
C LYS A 26 20.54 32.45 -0.80
N HIS A 27 19.45 32.44 -1.55
CA HIS A 27 19.16 33.49 -2.53
C HIS A 27 17.65 33.83 -2.50
N GLU A 28 17.39 35.14 -2.48
CA GLU A 28 16.11 35.85 -2.34
C GLU A 28 15.10 35.62 -3.49
N PRO A 29 13.82 36.06 -3.31
CA PRO A 29 12.71 35.66 -4.17
C PRO A 29 12.57 36.57 -5.41
N VAL A 30 12.45 35.97 -6.60
CA VAL A 30 12.06 36.67 -7.84
C VAL A 30 10.76 36.07 -8.39
N ARG A 31 9.83 36.97 -8.71
CA ARG A 31 8.41 36.74 -9.07
C ARG A 31 8.20 36.35 -10.55
N LYS A 32 6.99 35.84 -10.83
CA LYS A 32 6.24 35.73 -12.12
C LYS A 32 6.65 34.54 -13.03
N ASN A 33 5.77 33.81 -13.74
CA ASN A 33 4.34 33.86 -14.03
C ASN A 33 3.87 32.48 -14.54
N ASN A 34 2.55 32.30 -14.61
CA ASN A 34 1.83 31.16 -15.17
C ASN A 34 2.35 30.64 -16.51
N ASP A 35 2.57 29.32 -16.59
CA ASP A 35 2.51 28.56 -17.84
C ASP A 35 1.67 27.29 -17.64
N ARG A 36 0.63 27.13 -18.47
CA ARG A 36 -0.20 25.92 -18.55
C ARG A 36 0.65 24.78 -19.11
N SER A 37 1.28 23.99 -18.24
CA SER A 37 1.87 22.71 -18.63
C SER A 37 0.83 21.58 -18.49
N LEU A 38 0.56 20.89 -19.60
CA LEU A 38 -0.10 19.57 -19.69
C LEU A 38 0.34 18.62 -18.56
N PRO A 39 -0.50 17.67 -18.12
CA PRO A 39 -0.21 16.85 -16.96
C PRO A 39 1.09 16.09 -17.19
N LYS A 40 2.13 16.47 -16.44
CA LYS A 40 3.39 15.73 -16.37
C LYS A 40 3.04 14.28 -16.05
N LYS A 41 3.31 13.39 -17.00
CA LYS A 41 3.29 11.93 -16.83
C LYS A 41 3.89 11.64 -15.46
N ALA A 42 3.08 11.09 -14.55
CA ALA A 42 3.42 10.99 -13.14
C ALA A 42 4.69 10.15 -12.97
N GLU A 43 5.83 10.82 -12.83
CA GLU A 43 7.07 10.20 -12.41
C GLU A 43 6.84 9.61 -11.01
N PRO A 44 7.37 8.41 -10.71
CA PRO A 44 7.14 7.75 -9.43
C PRO A 44 7.70 8.64 -8.33
N LYS A 45 6.80 9.29 -7.60
CA LYS A 45 7.11 10.48 -6.79
C LYS A 45 7.98 10.20 -5.58
N VAL A 46 8.34 8.95 -5.28
CA VAL A 46 9.26 8.65 -4.18
C VAL A 46 9.94 7.29 -4.36
N LEU A 47 11.23 7.28 -4.71
CA LEU A 47 12.10 6.16 -4.38
C LEU A 47 12.21 6.12 -2.85
N ARG A 48 11.82 5.00 -2.25
CA ARG A 48 11.86 4.79 -0.80
C ARG A 48 13.00 3.84 -0.50
N ASP A 49 14.05 4.34 0.15
CA ASP A 49 15.15 3.52 0.62
C ASP A 49 14.70 2.75 1.86
N MET A 50 14.66 1.42 1.76
CA MET A 50 14.25 0.51 2.83
C MET A 50 15.28 -0.60 2.98
N THR A 51 15.60 -0.94 4.23
CA THR A 51 16.49 -2.06 4.54
C THR A 51 15.67 -3.30 4.89
N VAL A 52 16.08 -4.44 4.33
CA VAL A 52 15.47 -5.73 4.67
C VAL A 52 15.70 -6.03 6.16
N SER A 53 14.62 -6.32 6.86
CA SER A 53 14.62 -6.67 8.27
C SER A 53 14.55 -8.20 8.46
N TYR A 54 14.37 -8.67 9.70
CA TYR A 54 14.14 -10.08 9.96
C TYR A 54 12.98 -10.29 10.94
N VAL A 55 12.33 -11.45 10.83
CA VAL A 55 11.41 -11.98 11.85
C VAL A 55 12.11 -13.11 12.58
N SER A 56 12.05 -13.09 13.92
CA SER A 56 12.59 -14.13 14.79
C SER A 56 11.47 -15.02 15.29
N ILE A 57 11.58 -16.33 15.06
CA ILE A 57 10.64 -17.34 15.54
C ILE A 57 11.30 -18.08 16.69
N ARG A 58 10.65 -18.07 17.85
CA ARG A 58 11.07 -18.83 19.04
C ARG A 58 10.59 -20.27 18.92
N HIS A 59 11.52 -21.21 18.92
CA HIS A 59 11.23 -22.63 19.06
C HIS A 59 11.36 -22.99 20.53
N TYR A 60 10.24 -23.34 21.14
CA TYR A 60 10.18 -23.70 22.56
C TYR A 60 9.49 -25.05 22.73
N ASP A 61 9.84 -25.75 23.79
CA ASP A 61 9.15 -26.96 24.18
C ASP A 61 7.77 -26.61 24.75
N ARG A 62 6.70 -27.12 24.14
CA ARG A 62 5.33 -26.83 24.58
C ARG A 62 5.04 -27.36 25.99
N LYS A 63 5.70 -28.45 26.42
CA LYS A 63 5.48 -29.06 27.74
C LYS A 63 6.19 -28.31 28.86
N THR A 64 7.41 -27.86 28.62
CA THR A 64 8.26 -27.22 29.64
C THR A 64 8.36 -25.70 29.49
N ASN A 65 7.78 -25.13 28.43
CA ASN A 65 7.90 -23.74 28.00
C ASN A 65 9.34 -23.21 27.84
N ARG A 66 10.33 -24.11 27.78
CA ARG A 66 11.74 -23.76 27.66
C ARG A 66 12.11 -23.46 26.22
N THR A 67 12.83 -22.37 26.01
CA THR A 67 13.37 -22.02 24.69
C THR A 67 14.44 -23.01 24.28
N LYS A 68 14.31 -23.61 23.10
CA LYS A 68 15.36 -24.45 22.51
C LYS A 68 16.27 -23.63 21.61
N ARG A 69 15.68 -22.80 20.75
CA ARG A 69 16.42 -21.96 19.79
C ARG A 69 15.54 -20.86 19.20
N TYR A 70 16.18 -19.94 18.49
CA TYR A 70 15.53 -18.95 17.64
C TYR A 70 15.95 -19.18 16.18
N THR A 71 15.01 -18.99 15.25
CA THR A 71 15.31 -18.96 13.81
C THR A 71 14.95 -17.59 13.26
N ARG A 72 15.78 -17.04 12.37
CA ARG A 72 15.54 -15.76 11.71
C ARG A 72 15.24 -15.96 10.24
N SER A 73 14.23 -15.25 9.74
CA SER A 73 13.90 -15.20 8.32
C SER A 73 13.89 -13.75 7.86
N ALA A 74 14.42 -13.49 6.66
CA ALA A 74 14.38 -12.15 6.07
C ALA A 74 12.93 -11.69 5.89
N SER A 75 12.68 -10.41 6.14
CA SER A 75 11.34 -9.82 6.11
C SER A 75 11.39 -8.39 5.59
N LEU A 76 10.53 -8.11 4.61
CA LEU A 76 10.31 -6.78 4.09
C LEU A 76 8.94 -6.29 4.57
N ARG A 77 8.92 -5.12 5.22
CA ARG A 77 7.67 -4.47 5.63
C ARG A 77 7.46 -3.23 4.77
N LEU A 78 6.39 -3.22 3.99
CA LEU A 78 5.94 -2.06 3.22
C LEU A 78 4.76 -1.42 3.98
N ASN A 79 4.86 -0.14 4.31
CA ASN A 79 3.84 0.60 5.04
C ASN A 79 3.72 2.07 4.59
N GLY A 80 2.54 2.64 4.78
CA GLY A 80 2.24 4.04 4.49
C GLY A 80 1.00 4.20 3.61
N THR A 81 0.46 5.42 3.57
CA THR A 81 -0.74 5.77 2.77
C THR A 81 -0.53 5.54 1.27
N TRP A 82 0.71 5.65 0.80
CA TRP A 82 1.09 5.39 -0.59
C TRP A 82 0.76 3.96 -1.09
N MET A 83 0.64 2.99 -0.18
CA MET A 83 0.21 1.64 -0.55
C MET A 83 -1.21 1.63 -1.09
N GLU A 84 -2.13 2.35 -0.44
CA GLU A 84 -3.53 2.46 -0.87
C GLU A 84 -3.63 3.25 -2.18
N GLU A 85 -2.87 4.34 -2.31
CA GLU A 85 -2.77 5.12 -3.56
C GLU A 85 -2.26 4.27 -4.74
N ALA A 86 -1.37 3.31 -4.46
CA ALA A 86 -0.85 2.36 -5.45
C ALA A 86 -1.79 1.15 -5.68
N GLY A 87 -2.96 1.10 -5.04
CA GLY A 87 -3.94 0.03 -5.21
C GLY A 87 -3.72 -1.21 -4.33
N PHE A 88 -2.80 -1.15 -3.37
CA PHE A 88 -2.56 -2.20 -2.37
C PHE A 88 -3.41 -1.96 -1.11
N THR A 89 -4.73 -1.99 -1.27
CA THR A 89 -5.66 -1.84 -0.13
C THR A 89 -5.71 -3.11 0.73
N ILE A 90 -6.22 -2.97 1.96
CA ILE A 90 -6.37 -4.09 2.90
C ILE A 90 -7.24 -5.18 2.27
N GLY A 91 -6.76 -6.43 2.32
CA GLY A 91 -7.47 -7.59 1.76
C GLY A 91 -7.29 -7.79 0.24
N THR A 92 -6.57 -6.90 -0.44
CA THR A 92 -6.23 -7.07 -1.87
C THR A 92 -5.29 -8.24 -2.04
N LYS A 93 -5.62 -9.16 -2.96
CA LYS A 93 -4.74 -10.26 -3.33
C LYS A 93 -3.53 -9.68 -4.05
N ILE A 94 -2.33 -10.19 -3.75
CA ILE A 94 -1.10 -9.77 -4.43
C ILE A 94 -0.51 -10.93 -5.21
N ASP A 95 0.23 -10.59 -6.26
CA ASP A 95 1.14 -11.48 -6.96
C ASP A 95 2.57 -11.01 -6.70
N ILE A 96 3.44 -11.98 -6.42
CA ILE A 96 4.85 -11.75 -6.15
C ILE A 96 5.66 -12.54 -7.17
N ARG A 97 6.47 -11.85 -7.97
CA ARG A 97 7.44 -12.47 -8.87
C ARG A 97 8.84 -12.25 -8.32
N VAL A 98 9.55 -13.35 -8.13
CA VAL A 98 10.91 -13.36 -7.57
C VAL A 98 11.90 -13.58 -8.70
N MET A 99 12.85 -12.67 -8.82
CA MET A 99 13.97 -12.74 -9.77
C MET A 99 15.29 -12.50 -9.02
N PRO A 100 16.45 -12.93 -9.55
CA PRO A 100 17.73 -12.60 -8.94
C PRO A 100 17.89 -11.09 -8.79
N GLY A 101 18.04 -10.62 -7.55
CA GLY A 101 18.19 -9.20 -7.22
C GLY A 101 16.93 -8.33 -7.35
N CYS A 102 15.77 -8.90 -7.70
CA CYS A 102 14.55 -8.11 -7.92
C CYS A 102 13.28 -8.83 -7.43
N LEU A 103 12.42 -8.07 -6.75
CA LEU A 103 11.09 -8.52 -6.35
C LEU A 103 10.06 -7.61 -7.01
N VAL A 104 9.20 -8.18 -7.86
CA VAL A 104 8.08 -7.45 -8.46
C VAL A 104 6.81 -7.83 -7.71
N ILE A 105 6.17 -6.82 -7.11
CA ILE A 105 4.92 -6.97 -6.37
C ILE A 105 3.81 -6.27 -7.15
N THR A 106 2.76 -6.99 -7.46
CA THR A 106 1.61 -6.47 -8.22
C THR A 106 0.31 -6.74 -7.47
N ALA A 107 -0.52 -5.71 -7.31
CA ALA A 107 -1.85 -5.85 -6.77
C ALA A 107 -2.75 -6.55 -7.80
N ARG A 108 -3.45 -7.61 -7.39
CA ARG A 108 -4.57 -8.18 -8.13
C ARG A 108 -5.84 -7.54 -7.61
N PRO A 109 -6.41 -6.55 -8.33
CA PRO A 109 -7.66 -5.94 -7.89
C PRO A 109 -8.73 -7.03 -7.79
N THR A 110 -9.45 -7.06 -6.68
CA THR A 110 -10.62 -7.91 -6.52
C THR A 110 -11.70 -7.39 -7.47
N VAL A 111 -11.87 -8.04 -8.61
CA VAL A 111 -12.91 -7.67 -9.56
C VAL A 111 -14.25 -8.09 -8.94
N THR A 112 -15.01 -7.11 -8.45
CA THR A 112 -16.36 -7.37 -7.93
C THR A 112 -17.27 -7.81 -9.08
N PRO A 113 -18.33 -8.59 -8.84
CA PRO A 113 -19.26 -9.01 -9.89
C PRO A 113 -19.80 -7.82 -10.71
N LEU A 114 -20.10 -6.71 -10.03
CA LEU A 114 -20.50 -5.45 -10.66
C LEU A 114 -19.40 -4.88 -11.57
N MET A 115 -18.15 -4.89 -11.14
CA MET A 115 -17.01 -4.42 -11.95
C MET A 115 -16.75 -5.33 -13.16
N GLN A 116 -17.04 -6.64 -13.06
CA GLN A 116 -17.01 -7.55 -14.21
C GLN A 116 -18.08 -7.20 -15.24
N VAL A 117 -19.30 -6.91 -14.79
CA VAL A 117 -20.39 -6.46 -15.67
C VAL A 117 -20.03 -5.14 -16.34
N PHE A 118 -19.45 -4.19 -15.60
CA PHE A 118 -19.00 -2.92 -16.16
C PHE A 118 -17.89 -3.08 -17.21
N ASN A 119 -16.90 -3.94 -16.95
CA ASN A 119 -15.84 -4.20 -17.93
C ASN A 119 -16.41 -4.79 -19.22
N LYS A 120 -17.35 -5.73 -19.13
CA LYS A 120 -18.06 -6.25 -20.30
C LYS A 120 -18.92 -5.19 -20.98
N ALA A 121 -19.59 -4.34 -20.20
CA ALA A 121 -20.42 -3.27 -20.74
C ALA A 121 -19.59 -2.23 -21.52
N LYS A 122 -18.34 -2.01 -21.11
CA LYS A 122 -17.40 -1.14 -21.85
C LYS A 122 -17.03 -1.69 -23.24
N GLU A 123 -17.10 -3.00 -23.44
CA GLU A 123 -16.84 -3.65 -24.73
C GLU A 123 -18.06 -3.62 -25.68
N LEU A 124 -19.24 -3.21 -25.19
CA LEU A 124 -20.46 -3.12 -26.00
C LEU A 124 -20.46 -1.87 -26.90
N PRO A 125 -21.24 -1.88 -27.99
CA PRO A 125 -21.51 -0.69 -28.80
C PRO A 125 -22.18 0.41 -27.99
N GLU A 126 -21.96 1.67 -28.38
CA GLU A 126 -22.43 2.87 -27.67
C GLU A 126 -23.94 2.89 -27.41
N SER A 127 -24.74 2.36 -28.35
CA SER A 127 -26.19 2.23 -28.22
C SER A 127 -26.63 1.31 -27.08
N GLU A 128 -25.87 0.24 -26.82
CA GLU A 128 -26.12 -0.68 -25.71
C GLU A 128 -25.54 -0.12 -24.40
N GLN A 129 -24.42 0.61 -24.46
CA GLN A 129 -23.87 1.30 -23.29
C GLN A 129 -24.87 2.31 -22.71
N GLN A 130 -25.56 3.07 -23.57
CA GLN A 130 -26.57 4.05 -23.13
C GLN A 130 -27.75 3.38 -22.41
N LYS A 131 -28.21 2.22 -22.88
CA LYS A 131 -29.26 1.45 -22.21
C LYS A 131 -28.82 0.96 -20.82
N VAL A 132 -27.59 0.45 -20.72
CA VAL A 132 -27.01 0.00 -19.45
C VAL A 132 -26.90 1.17 -18.47
N MET A 133 -26.45 2.34 -18.93
CA MET A 133 -26.36 3.55 -18.09
C MET A 133 -27.73 4.02 -17.59
N ALA A 134 -28.74 4.05 -18.46
CA ALA A 134 -30.10 4.42 -18.09
C ALA A 134 -30.68 3.46 -17.03
N PHE A 135 -30.43 2.15 -17.17
CA PHE A 135 -30.84 1.16 -16.18
C PHE A 135 -30.20 1.42 -14.81
N LEU A 136 -28.89 1.63 -14.77
CA LEU A 136 -28.15 1.89 -13.53
C LEU A 136 -28.63 3.16 -12.84
N GLN A 137 -28.88 4.22 -13.60
CA GLN A 137 -29.46 5.46 -13.07
C GLN A 137 -30.84 5.22 -12.43
N GLY A 138 -31.69 4.40 -13.06
CA GLY A 138 -32.98 4.03 -12.49
C GLY A 138 -32.87 3.25 -11.17
N VAL A 139 -31.91 2.32 -11.07
CA VAL A 139 -31.66 1.57 -9.82
C VAL A 139 -31.18 2.50 -8.71
N ILE A 140 -30.27 3.43 -9.00
CA ILE A 140 -29.77 4.41 -8.02
C ILE A 140 -30.93 5.27 -7.50
N ALA A 141 -31.74 5.84 -8.40
CA ALA A 141 -32.87 6.69 -8.02
C ALA A 141 -33.87 5.94 -7.13
N ARG A 142 -34.15 4.66 -7.42
CA ARG A 142 -35.01 3.84 -6.57
C ARG A 142 -34.43 3.64 -5.17
N VAL A 143 -33.14 3.30 -5.07
CA VAL A 143 -32.47 3.08 -3.77
C VAL A 143 -32.41 4.38 -2.95
N GLU A 144 -32.29 5.53 -3.59
CA GLU A 144 -32.35 6.84 -2.91
C GLU A 144 -33.75 7.13 -2.35
N LEU A 145 -34.81 6.77 -3.07
CA LEU A 145 -36.19 6.92 -2.60
C LEU A 145 -36.55 5.97 -1.45
N GLU A 146 -35.97 4.76 -1.42
CA GLU A 146 -36.19 3.78 -0.34
C GLU A 146 -35.44 4.12 0.97
N LYS A 147 -34.52 5.11 0.95
CA LYS A 147 -33.76 5.57 2.13
C LYS A 147 -34.38 6.77 2.86
N LEU A 148 -35.47 7.34 2.33
CA LEU A 148 -36.27 8.40 2.95
C LEU A 148 -37.36 7.81 3.85
#